data_AF-A0A4Y9T570-F1
#
_entry.id   AF-A0A4Y9T570-F1
#
_cell.length_a   1.000
_cell.length_b   1.000
_cell.length_c   1.000
_cell.angle_alpha   90.00
_cell.angle_beta   90.00
_cell.angle_gamma   90.00
#
_symmetry.space_group_name_H-M   'P 1'
#
loop_
_entity.id
_entity.type
_entity.pdbx_description
1 polymer ?
#
loop_
_entity_poly.entity_id
_entity_poly.type
_entity_poly.pdbx_seq_one_letter_code
_entity_poly.pdbx_strand_id
1 'polypeptide(L)'
;TYFSGLQDNLGLAVGLPVQGLHIDAVRAPDQLLHVLDRLPTYKILSVGLVNGRNVWRCELEPVLAQLQFAQERFGDNLWVSSSCSLLHSPVDVEREDKLDPELKSWLAFAVQKCGEIAVLRDALNDPQAPKVQAALAES
;
A
#
# COMPACT_ATOMS: atom_id res chain seq x y z
N THR A 1 -1.36 11.00 -6.03
CA THR A 1 -0.29 11.88 -5.55
C THR A 1 0.54 11.12 -4.54
N TYR A 2 1.78 11.56 -4.30
CA TYR A 2 2.67 10.91 -3.35
C TYR A 2 3.60 11.92 -2.66
N PHE A 3 4.32 11.48 -1.62
CA PHE A 3 5.23 12.25 -0.74
C PHE A 3 4.58 13.19 0.27
N SER A 4 3.29 13.47 0.16
CA SER A 4 2.52 14.25 1.13
C SER A 4 1.03 13.98 1.02
N GLY A 5 0.28 14.41 2.02
CA GLY A 5 -1.18 14.45 1.95
C GLY A 5 -1.70 15.54 1.01
N LEU A 6 -2.96 15.40 0.59
CA LEU A 6 -3.63 16.39 -0.26
C LEU A 6 -3.96 17.70 0.48
N GLN A 7 -4.17 17.64 1.80
CA GLN A 7 -4.45 18.80 2.66
C GLN A 7 -5.59 19.66 2.09
N ASP A 8 -5.37 20.98 1.97
CA ASP A 8 -6.36 21.95 1.47
C ASP A 8 -6.82 21.65 0.04
N ASN A 9 -6.03 20.91 -0.75
CA ASN A 9 -6.37 20.52 -2.12
C ASN A 9 -7.28 19.28 -2.20
N LEU A 10 -7.65 18.65 -1.08
CA LEU A 10 -8.47 17.44 -1.09
C LEU A 10 -9.81 17.67 -1.79
N GLY A 11 -10.49 18.78 -1.51
CA GLY A 11 -11.78 19.11 -2.13
C GLY A 11 -11.68 19.24 -3.66
N LEU A 12 -10.61 19.86 -4.14
CA LEU A 12 -10.32 19.93 -5.58
C LEU A 12 -10.07 18.54 -6.15
N ALA A 13 -9.16 17.77 -5.55
CA ALA A 13 -8.71 16.47 -6.07
C ALA A 13 -9.87 15.47 -6.22
N VAL A 14 -10.78 15.37 -5.25
CA VAL A 14 -11.92 14.46 -5.33
C VAL A 14 -12.96 14.89 -6.38
N GLY A 15 -13.04 16.20 -6.67
CA GLY A 15 -13.97 16.79 -7.62
C GLY A 15 -13.52 16.77 -9.09
N LEU A 16 -12.24 16.51 -9.38
CA LEU A 16 -11.73 16.49 -10.75
C LEU A 16 -12.44 15.45 -11.63
N PRO A 17 -12.65 15.69 -12.93
CA PRO A 17 -13.29 14.75 -13.86
C PRO A 17 -12.33 13.63 -14.30
N VAL A 18 -11.69 12.96 -13.34
CA VAL A 18 -10.78 11.83 -13.52
C VAL A 18 -11.43 10.52 -13.07
N GLN A 19 -10.96 9.40 -13.60
CA GLN A 19 -11.49 8.06 -13.29
C GLN A 19 -11.05 7.54 -11.93
N GLY A 20 -9.95 8.06 -11.37
CA GLY A 20 -9.45 7.61 -10.08
C GLY A 20 -8.43 8.56 -9.46
N LEU A 21 -8.14 8.30 -8.19
CA LEU A 21 -7.21 9.07 -7.37
C LEU A 21 -6.29 8.11 -6.63
N HIS A 22 -4.99 8.32 -6.77
CA HIS A 22 -3.99 7.67 -5.92
C HIS A 22 -3.61 8.57 -4.74
N ILE A 23 -3.41 8.01 -3.54
CA ILE A 23 -2.94 8.73 -2.35
C ILE A 23 -1.81 7.99 -1.64
N ASP A 24 -0.90 8.73 -1.02
CA ASP A 24 0.18 8.19 -0.18
C ASP A 24 -0.28 8.11 1.29
N ALA A 25 -0.74 6.93 1.69
CA ALA A 25 -1.18 6.64 3.05
C ALA A 25 -0.01 6.23 3.98
N VAL A 26 1.22 6.12 3.46
CA VAL A 26 2.41 5.94 4.31
C VAL A 26 2.85 7.26 4.91
N ARG A 27 2.92 8.31 4.09
CA ARG A 27 3.41 9.62 4.53
C ARG A 27 2.33 10.47 5.19
N ALA A 28 1.07 10.25 4.86
CA ALA A 28 -0.08 10.92 5.46
C ALA A 28 -1.22 9.91 5.68
N PRO A 29 -1.09 8.99 6.66
CA PRO A 29 -2.08 7.94 6.92
C PRO A 29 -3.47 8.51 7.24
N ASP A 30 -3.53 9.60 8.01
CA ASP A 30 -4.79 10.22 8.44
C ASP A 30 -5.65 10.72 7.26
N GLN A 31 -5.05 10.95 6.08
CA GLN A 31 -5.79 11.41 4.91
C GLN A 31 -6.74 10.35 4.34
N LEU A 32 -6.49 9.06 4.62
CA LEU A 32 -7.29 7.96 4.08
C LEU A 32 -8.76 8.13 4.47
N LEU A 33 -9.04 8.38 5.76
CA LEU A 33 -10.40 8.61 6.26
C LEU A 33 -11.08 9.78 5.52
N HIS A 34 -10.39 10.91 5.40
CA HIS A 34 -10.92 12.08 4.72
C HIS A 34 -11.21 11.85 3.23
N VAL A 35 -10.40 11.02 2.56
CA VAL A 35 -10.62 10.64 1.16
C VAL A 35 -11.80 9.68 1.04
N LEU A 36 -11.89 8.69 1.92
CA LEU A 36 -13.00 7.72 1.96
C LEU A 36 -14.36 8.39 2.17
N ASP A 37 -14.41 9.52 2.89
CA ASP A 37 -15.64 10.28 3.12
C ASP A 37 -16.06 11.18 1.96
N ARG A 38 -15.13 11.55 1.06
CA ARG A 38 -15.37 12.62 0.06
C ARG A 38 -15.22 12.17 -1.38
N LEU A 39 -14.45 11.11 -1.65
CA LEU A 39 -14.25 10.61 -3.01
C LEU A 39 -15.48 9.79 -3.43
N PRO A 40 -16.14 10.12 -4.56
CA PRO A 40 -17.26 9.32 -5.05
C PRO A 40 -16.84 7.87 -5.33
N THR A 41 -17.62 6.90 -4.84
CA THR A 41 -17.29 5.46 -4.88
C THR A 41 -17.28 4.84 -6.26
N TYR A 42 -17.83 5.52 -7.28
CA TYR A 42 -17.70 5.09 -8.68
C TYR A 42 -16.29 5.33 -9.24
N LYS A 43 -15.45 6.12 -8.56
CA LYS A 43 -14.05 6.34 -8.94
C LYS A 43 -13.16 5.28 -8.32
N ILE A 44 -12.05 5.02 -8.98
CA ILE A 44 -10.99 4.16 -8.45
C ILE A 44 -10.25 4.91 -7.33
N LEU A 45 -10.11 4.29 -6.18
CA LEU A 45 -9.22 4.74 -5.11
C LEU A 45 -7.99 3.83 -5.07
N SER A 46 -6.82 4.36 -5.41
CA SER A 46 -5.55 3.66 -5.23
C SER A 46 -4.88 4.12 -3.94
N VAL A 47 -4.67 3.20 -3.01
CA VAL A 47 -4.08 3.51 -1.69
C VAL A 47 -2.65 3.00 -1.64
N GLY A 48 -1.71 3.93 -1.53
CA GLY A 48 -0.29 3.65 -1.41
C GLY A 48 0.11 3.37 0.03
N LEU A 49 0.23 2.10 0.40
CA LEU A 49 0.51 1.63 1.78
C LEU A 49 1.85 0.91 1.93
N VAL A 50 2.41 0.39 0.84
CA VAL A 50 3.76 -0.18 0.85
C VAL A 50 4.78 0.93 0.59
N ASN A 51 5.69 1.18 1.55
CA ASN A 51 6.59 2.33 1.46
C ASN A 51 7.60 2.18 0.31
N GLY A 52 7.50 3.02 -0.72
CA GLY A 52 8.40 2.99 -1.88
C GLY A 52 9.71 3.79 -1.72
N ARG A 53 9.99 4.36 -0.53
CA ARG A 53 11.16 5.22 -0.27
C ARG A 53 12.12 4.67 0.78
N ASN A 54 11.72 3.64 1.51
CA ASN A 54 12.56 2.99 2.50
C ASN A 54 12.86 1.55 2.06
N VAL A 55 13.69 0.89 2.86
CA VAL A 55 14.11 -0.51 2.65
C VAL A 55 13.48 -1.48 3.63
N TRP A 56 12.64 -0.99 4.55
CA TRP A 56 12.02 -1.82 5.57
C TRP A 56 10.86 -2.62 4.97
N ARG A 57 10.72 -3.85 5.46
CA ARG A 57 9.57 -4.70 5.22
C ARG A 57 8.29 -4.03 5.74
N CYS A 58 7.20 -4.25 5.04
CA CYS A 58 5.89 -3.72 5.40
C CYS A 58 5.26 -4.56 6.51
N GLU A 59 4.71 -3.92 7.54
CA GLU A 59 3.84 -4.58 8.53
C GLU A 59 2.48 -4.84 7.88
N LEU A 60 2.25 -6.07 7.42
CA LEU A 60 1.11 -6.43 6.57
C LEU A 60 -0.22 -6.41 7.31
N GLU A 61 -0.27 -6.85 8.58
CA GLU A 61 -1.50 -6.90 9.38
C GLU A 61 -2.16 -5.52 9.57
N PRO A 62 -1.46 -4.48 10.08
CA PRO A 62 -2.07 -3.16 10.25
C PRO A 62 -2.42 -2.50 8.91
N VAL A 63 -1.68 -2.81 7.84
CA VAL A 63 -2.00 -2.33 6.50
C VAL A 63 -3.25 -3.01 5.94
N LEU A 64 -3.40 -4.31 6.14
CA LEU A 64 -4.57 -5.07 5.73
C LEU A 64 -5.83 -4.56 6.44
N ALA A 65 -5.76 -4.26 7.74
CA ALA A 65 -6.89 -3.70 8.49
C ALA A 65 -7.37 -2.36 7.90
N GLN A 66 -6.45 -1.48 7.50
CA GLN A 66 -6.78 -0.22 6.82
C GLN A 66 -7.42 -0.45 5.45
N LEU A 67 -6.92 -1.44 4.70
CA LEU A 67 -7.46 -1.80 3.40
C LEU A 67 -8.87 -2.40 3.50
N GLN A 68 -9.13 -3.25 4.49
CA GLN A 68 -10.46 -3.82 4.72
C GLN A 68 -11.49 -2.71 4.99
N PHE A 69 -11.15 -1.73 5.83
CA PHE A 69 -12.01 -0.57 6.05
C PHE A 69 -12.27 0.24 4.76
N ALA A 70 -11.26 0.41 3.91
CA ALA A 70 -11.44 1.05 2.60
C ALA A 70 -12.30 0.20 1.64
N GLN A 71 -12.15 -1.13 1.69
CA GLN A 71 -12.83 -2.10 0.82
C GLN A 71 -14.33 -2.11 1.08
N GLU A 72 -14.78 -1.96 2.33
CA GLU A 72 -16.19 -1.82 2.68
C GLU A 72 -16.90 -0.71 1.91
N ARG A 73 -16.18 0.35 1.52
CA ARG A 73 -16.73 1.51 0.80
C ARG A 73 -16.53 1.45 -0.70
N PHE A 74 -15.37 0.98 -1.16
CA PHE A 74 -14.97 1.04 -2.57
C PHE A 74 -15.12 -0.29 -3.32
N GLY A 75 -15.20 -1.42 -2.62
CA GLY A 75 -15.28 -2.75 -3.23
C GLY A 75 -14.23 -2.94 -4.33
N ASP A 76 -14.70 -3.30 -5.53
CA ASP A 76 -13.86 -3.54 -6.71
C ASP A 76 -13.10 -2.29 -7.20
N ASN A 77 -13.51 -1.08 -6.78
CA ASN A 77 -12.83 0.16 -7.13
C ASN A 77 -11.64 0.50 -6.20
N LEU A 78 -11.32 -0.37 -5.24
CA LEU A 78 -10.15 -0.21 -4.38
C LEU A 78 -8.91 -0.87 -5.00
N TRP A 79 -7.83 -0.11 -5.17
CA TRP A 79 -6.53 -0.61 -5.62
C TRP A 79 -5.49 -0.51 -4.51
N VAL A 80 -4.77 -1.61 -4.27
CA VAL A 80 -3.59 -1.64 -3.39
C VAL A 80 -2.34 -1.24 -4.17
N SER A 81 -1.51 -0.37 -3.61
CA SER A 81 -0.31 0.13 -4.29
C SER A 81 0.84 0.42 -3.31
N SER A 82 2.03 0.67 -3.85
CA SER A 82 3.10 1.37 -3.14
C SER A 82 2.75 2.85 -2.94
N SER A 83 3.34 3.47 -1.93
CA SER A 83 3.17 4.89 -1.58
C SER A 83 3.65 5.86 -2.66
N CYS A 84 4.62 5.43 -3.46
CA CYS A 84 5.19 6.16 -4.58
C CYS A 84 5.89 5.17 -5.53
N SER A 85 6.59 5.68 -6.54
CA SER A 85 7.44 4.86 -7.40
C SER A 85 8.51 4.12 -6.59
N LEU A 86 8.72 2.84 -6.89
CA LEU A 86 9.81 2.02 -6.32
C LEU A 86 11.20 2.41 -6.84
N LEU A 87 11.30 3.44 -7.69
CA LEU A 87 12.57 4.03 -8.13
C LEU A 87 13.48 4.43 -6.94
N HIS A 88 12.90 4.70 -5.77
CA HIS A 88 13.62 5.13 -4.58
C HIS A 88 14.06 3.98 -3.65
N SER A 89 13.79 2.74 -4.03
CA SER A 89 14.26 1.55 -3.34
C SER A 89 15.30 0.82 -4.22
N PRO A 90 16.29 0.12 -3.62
CA PRO A 90 17.11 -0.81 -4.37
C PRO A 90 16.26 -1.92 -4.99
N VAL A 91 16.83 -2.70 -5.92
CA VAL A 91 16.04 -3.61 -6.76
C VAL A 91 15.60 -4.87 -6.02
N ASP A 92 16.53 -5.64 -5.47
CA ASP A 92 16.24 -6.97 -4.93
C ASP A 92 17.17 -7.31 -3.75
N VAL A 93 16.58 -7.58 -2.58
CA VAL A 93 17.34 -7.89 -1.37
C VAL A 93 18.08 -9.22 -1.49
N GLU A 94 17.61 -10.14 -2.35
CA GLU A 94 18.24 -11.45 -2.50
C GLU A 94 19.67 -11.39 -3.04
N ARG A 95 20.03 -10.26 -3.64
CA ARG A 95 21.37 -9.98 -4.16
C ARG A 95 22.38 -9.52 -3.10
N GLU A 96 21.93 -9.27 -1.88
CA GLU A 96 22.81 -8.92 -0.76
C GLU A 96 23.39 -10.19 -0.14
N ASP A 97 24.64 -10.50 -0.50
CA ASP A 97 25.38 -11.70 -0.11
C ASP A 97 26.15 -11.55 1.21
N LYS A 98 26.33 -10.31 1.67
CA LYS A 98 27.11 -9.95 2.87
C LYS A 98 26.27 -9.53 4.06
N LEU A 99 24.96 -9.37 3.87
CA LEU A 99 24.07 -9.04 4.98
C LEU A 99 23.82 -10.28 5.83
N ASP A 100 23.80 -10.05 7.15
CA ASP A 100 23.37 -11.08 8.08
C ASP A 100 21.92 -11.51 7.76
N PRO A 101 21.58 -12.82 7.82
CA PRO A 101 20.25 -13.31 7.48
C PRO A 101 19.12 -12.70 8.33
N GLU A 102 19.37 -12.41 9.61
CA GLU A 102 18.39 -11.77 10.48
C GLU A 102 18.11 -10.35 10.00
N LEU A 103 19.17 -9.56 9.73
CA LEU A 103 19.01 -8.22 9.18
C LEU A 103 18.34 -8.23 7.80
N LYS A 104 18.70 -9.20 6.94
CA LYS A 104 18.09 -9.36 5.61
C LYS A 104 16.58 -9.61 5.70
N SER A 105 16.13 -10.32 6.74
CA SER A 105 14.71 -10.61 6.96
C SER A 105 13.87 -9.34 7.19
N TRP A 106 14.44 -8.31 7.82
CA TRP A 106 13.75 -7.04 8.11
C TRP A 106 13.62 -6.12 6.88
N LEU A 107 14.28 -6.47 5.78
CA LEU A 107 14.33 -5.65 4.57
C LEU A 107 13.38 -6.15 3.50
N ALA A 108 12.87 -5.20 2.73
CA ALA A 108 12.14 -5.40 1.48
C ALA A 108 12.60 -4.35 0.47
N PHE A 109 13.14 -4.80 -0.66
CA PHE A 109 13.51 -3.95 -1.80
C PHE A 109 12.38 -3.96 -2.84
N ALA A 110 12.58 -3.39 -4.03
CA ALA A 110 11.50 -3.23 -5.01
C ALA A 110 10.81 -4.56 -5.38
N VAL A 111 11.56 -5.65 -5.58
CA VAL A 111 11.00 -6.99 -5.85
C VAL A 111 10.14 -7.48 -4.70
N GLN A 112 10.65 -7.39 -3.46
CA GLN A 112 9.91 -7.82 -2.27
C GLN A 112 8.66 -6.97 -2.04
N LYS A 113 8.74 -5.65 -2.26
CA LYS A 113 7.60 -4.71 -2.14
C LYS A 113 6.50 -5.02 -3.16
N CYS A 114 6.84 -5.44 -4.38
CA CYS A 114 5.84 -5.97 -5.32
C CYS A 114 5.14 -7.23 -4.78
N GLY A 115 5.88 -8.09 -4.09
CA GLY A 115 5.35 -9.25 -3.38
C GLY A 115 4.38 -8.86 -2.25
N GLU A 116 4.76 -7.90 -1.41
CA GLU A 116 3.91 -7.36 -0.33
C GLU A 116 2.58 -6.83 -0.87
N ILE A 117 2.61 -6.04 -1.96
CA ILE A 117 1.39 -5.54 -2.62
C ILE A 117 0.51 -6.69 -3.11
N ALA A 118 1.11 -7.72 -3.72
CA ALA A 118 0.38 -8.88 -4.21
C ALA A 118 -0.26 -9.68 -3.06
N VAL A 119 0.45 -9.87 -1.95
CA VAL A 119 -0.09 -10.51 -0.74
C VAL A 119 -1.26 -9.72 -0.18
N LEU A 120 -1.15 -8.40 -0.05
CA LEU A 120 -2.23 -7.55 0.45
C LEU A 120 -3.47 -7.59 -0.46
N ARG A 121 -3.28 -7.54 -1.78
CA ARG A 121 -4.38 -7.76 -2.74
C ARG A 121 -5.03 -9.11 -2.52
N ASP A 122 -4.24 -10.17 -2.41
CA ASP A 122 -4.76 -11.53 -2.24
C ASP A 122 -5.49 -11.68 -0.90
N ALA A 123 -4.97 -11.07 0.17
CA ALA A 123 -5.59 -11.07 1.49
C ALA A 123 -6.96 -10.37 1.51
N LEU A 124 -7.19 -9.38 0.65
CA LEU A 124 -8.51 -8.75 0.50
C LEU A 124 -9.52 -9.60 -0.26
N ASN A 125 -9.07 -10.55 -1.07
CA ASN A 125 -9.94 -11.36 -1.93
C ASN A 125 -10.13 -12.79 -1.42
N ASP A 126 -9.07 -13.40 -0.90
CA ASP A 126 -9.03 -14.73 -0.31
C ASP A 126 -8.12 -14.71 0.93
N PRO A 127 -8.63 -14.25 2.08
CA PRO A 127 -7.86 -14.16 3.31
C PRO A 127 -7.33 -15.52 3.79
N GLN A 128 -7.99 -16.62 3.43
CA GLN A 128 -7.66 -17.97 3.90
C GLN A 128 -6.65 -18.70 2.98
N ALA A 129 -6.23 -18.07 1.89
CA ALA A 129 -5.22 -18.62 1.02
C ALA A 129 -3.94 -18.96 1.82
N PRO A 130 -3.36 -20.17 1.68
CA PRO A 130 -2.19 -20.58 2.47
C PRO A 130 -1.00 -19.61 2.37
N LYS A 131 -0.80 -19.01 1.19
CA LYS A 131 0.24 -18.00 0.96
C LYS A 131 0.01 -16.70 1.74
N VAL A 132 -1.24 -16.31 1.96
CA VAL A 132 -1.61 -15.11 2.73
C VAL A 132 -1.36 -15.38 4.20
N GLN A 133 -1.84 -16.51 4.71
CA GLN A 133 -1.65 -16.89 6.11
C GLN A 133 -0.17 -17.02 6.47
N ALA A 134 0.65 -17.62 5.60
CA ALA A 134 2.09 -17.69 5.79
C ALA A 134 2.74 -16.28 5.81
N ALA A 135 2.42 -15.43 4.84
CA ALA A 135 2.99 -14.09 4.76
C ALA A 135 2.59 -13.19 5.93
N LEU A 136 1.36 -13.31 6.44
CA LEU A 136 0.91 -12.56 7.62
C LEU A 136 1.62 -13.04 8.90
N ALA A 137 1.88 -14.34 9.03
CA ALA A 137 2.59 -14.89 10.20
C ALA A 137 4.09 -14.52 10.24
N GLU A 138 4.67 -14.18 9.09
CA GLU A 138 6.07 -13.76 8.94
C GLU A 138 6.26 -12.23 9.00
N SER A 139 5.15 -11.47 9.07
CA SER A 139 5.15 -10.01 9.00
C SER A 139 5.43 -9.32 10.32
#